data_AF-A0A836C6L2-F1
#
_entry.id   AF-A0A836C6L2-F1
#
_cell.length_a   1.000
_cell.length_b   1.000
_cell.length_c   1.000
_cell.angle_alpha   90.00
_cell.angle_beta   90.00
_cell.angle_gamma   90.00
#
_symmetry.space_group_name_H-M   'P 1'
#
loop_
_entity.id
_entity.type
_entity.pdbx_description
1 polymer ?
#
loop_
_entity_poly.entity_id
_entity_poly.type
_entity_poly.pdbx_seq_one_letter_code
_entity_poly.pdbx_strand_id
1 'polypeptide(L)'
;MARDGGTQERALARIRSQMPLDAKRRLAGIVVENDGTEEELREKVGRLVERLRTGSRLWGLLTSPLVLALGAVAGVAWGRIR
;
A
#
# COMPACT_ATOMS: atom_id res chain seq x y z
N MET A 1 17.19 -16.88 16.96
CA MET A 1 18.18 -17.19 18.01
C MET A 1 19.15 -16.04 18.21
N ALA A 2 19.87 -15.58 17.17
CA ALA A 2 20.86 -14.49 17.29
C ALA A 2 20.32 -13.15 17.84
N ARG A 3 19.10 -12.74 17.45
CA ARG A 3 18.53 -11.45 17.89
C ARG A 3 18.03 -11.46 19.35
N ASP A 4 17.40 -12.56 19.78
CA ASP A 4 16.65 -12.61 21.05
C ASP A 4 17.31 -13.53 22.09
N GLY A 5 18.41 -14.21 21.75
CA GLY A 5 19.12 -15.18 22.61
C GLY A 5 18.36 -16.46 22.96
N GLY A 6 17.13 -16.67 22.47
CA GLY A 6 16.28 -17.80 22.84
C GLY A 6 16.61 -19.12 22.14
N THR A 7 16.05 -20.23 22.66
CA THR A 7 16.21 -21.58 22.10
C THR A 7 15.44 -21.79 20.79
N GLN A 8 15.83 -22.83 20.05
CA GLN A 8 15.13 -23.24 18.84
C GLN A 8 13.69 -23.66 19.11
N GLU A 9 13.40 -24.42 20.19
CA GLU A 9 12.01 -24.80 20.50
C GLU A 9 11.14 -23.57 20.76
N ARG A 10 11.67 -22.58 21.48
CA ARG A 10 10.93 -21.33 21.75
C ARG A 10 10.64 -20.55 20.47
N ALA A 11 11.60 -20.52 19.52
CA ALA A 11 11.39 -19.90 18.22
C ALA A 11 10.31 -20.64 17.41
N LEU A 12 10.36 -21.97 17.36
CA LEU A 12 9.38 -22.80 16.67
C LEU A 12 7.98 -22.69 17.29
N ALA A 13 7.88 -22.63 18.62
CA ALA A 13 6.62 -22.42 19.32
C ALA A 13 5.96 -21.09 18.90
N ARG A 14 6.74 -20.01 18.80
CA ARG A 14 6.25 -18.70 18.31
C ARG A 14 5.84 -18.74 16.84
N ILE A 15 6.54 -19.50 16.00
CA ILE A 15 6.16 -19.65 14.58
C ILE A 15 4.83 -20.40 14.48
N ARG A 16 4.68 -21.49 15.23
CA ARG A 16 3.48 -22.33 15.24
C ARG A 16 2.25 -21.63 15.82
N SER A 17 2.43 -20.67 16.74
CA SER A 17 1.32 -19.90 17.31
C SER A 17 0.83 -18.75 16.41
N GLN A 18 1.51 -18.50 15.28
CA GLN A 18 1.12 -17.49 14.31
C GLN A 18 0.30 -18.09 13.17
N MET A 19 -0.35 -17.23 12.39
CA MET A 19 -0.93 -17.63 11.11
C MET A 19 0.17 -18.19 10.18
N PRO A 20 -0.09 -19.29 9.44
CA PRO A 20 0.86 -19.82 8.47
C PRO A 20 1.25 -18.78 7.41
N LEU A 21 2.52 -18.77 7.00
CA LEU A 21 3.04 -17.79 6.03
C LEU A 21 2.26 -17.79 4.71
N ASP A 22 1.89 -18.97 4.20
CA ASP A 22 1.12 -19.07 2.96
C ASP A 22 -0.29 -18.49 3.10
N ALA A 23 -0.93 -18.67 4.28
CA ALA A 23 -2.22 -18.07 4.55
C ALA A 23 -2.11 -16.54 4.61
N LYS A 24 -1.06 -16.01 5.25
CA LYS A 24 -0.77 -14.58 5.28
C LYS A 24 -0.55 -14.01 3.88
N ARG A 25 0.22 -14.71 3.03
CA ARG A 25 0.47 -14.32 1.64
C ARG A 25 -0.82 -14.25 0.82
N ARG A 26 -1.72 -15.25 0.97
CA ARG A 26 -3.01 -15.26 0.25
C ARG A 26 -3.94 -14.10 0.63
N LEU A 27 -3.86 -13.62 1.88
CA LEU A 27 -4.70 -12.52 2.36
C LEU A 27 -4.11 -11.13 2.09
N ALA A 28 -2.81 -11.05 1.78
CA ALA A 28 -2.12 -9.78 1.61
C ALA A 28 -2.38 -9.19 0.21
N GLY A 29 -2.71 -7.89 0.15
CA GLY A 29 -2.75 -7.17 -1.12
C GLY A 29 -1.36 -6.96 -1.72
N ILE A 30 -0.32 -6.87 -0.88
CA ILE A 30 1.08 -6.69 -1.27
C ILE A 30 1.97 -7.44 -0.28
N VAL A 31 2.96 -8.17 -0.79
CA VAL A 31 3.96 -8.91 -0.01
C VAL A 31 5.34 -8.29 -0.26
N VAL A 32 6.11 -8.07 0.82
CA VAL A 32 7.48 -7.56 0.76
C VAL A 32 8.41 -8.59 1.39
N GLU A 33 9.26 -9.21 0.58
CA GLU A 33 10.26 -10.18 1.03
C GLU A 33 11.51 -9.46 1.55
N ASN A 34 11.96 -9.83 2.76
CA ASN A 34 13.04 -9.18 3.52
C ASN A 34 14.20 -10.15 3.87
N ASP A 35 14.35 -11.20 3.07
CA ASP A 35 15.39 -12.22 3.17
C ASP A 35 16.76 -11.76 2.64
N GLY A 36 16.79 -10.67 1.85
CA GLY A 36 17.98 -10.05 1.29
C GLY A 36 18.67 -9.03 2.22
N THR A 37 19.48 -8.16 1.63
CA THR A 37 20.17 -7.10 2.39
C THR A 37 19.23 -5.95 2.77
N GLU A 38 19.66 -5.12 3.72
CA GLU A 38 18.91 -3.93 4.12
C GLU A 38 18.78 -2.94 2.95
N GLU A 39 19.83 -2.81 2.13
CA GLU A 39 19.86 -1.96 0.95
C GLU A 39 18.84 -2.42 -0.10
N GLU A 40 18.80 -3.73 -0.39
CA GLU A 40 17.81 -4.32 -1.31
C GLU A 40 16.38 -4.09 -0.81
N LEU A 41 16.16 -4.26 0.49
CA LEU A 41 14.86 -4.01 1.11
C LEU A 41 14.46 -2.53 0.99
N ARG A 42 15.39 -1.62 1.29
CA ARG A 42 15.17 -0.16 1.19
C ARG A 42 14.77 0.23 -0.23
N GLU A 43 15.43 -0.32 -1.23
CA GLU A 43 15.13 -0.07 -2.63
C GLU A 43 13.74 -0.63 -3.03
N LYS A 44 13.42 -1.87 -2.65
CA LYS A 44 12.09 -2.48 -2.87
C LYS A 44 10.98 -1.64 -2.24
N VAL A 45 11.15 -1.21 -0.99
CA VAL A 45 10.19 -0.37 -0.27
C VAL A 45 10.05 1.00 -0.93
N GLY A 46 11.16 1.63 -1.33
CA GLY A 46 11.13 2.92 -2.04
C GLY A 46 10.28 2.87 -3.32
N ARG A 47 10.49 1.86 -4.17
CA ARG A 47 9.68 1.66 -5.38
C ARG A 47 8.20 1.42 -5.07
N LEU A 48 7.91 0.64 -4.02
CA LEU A 48 6.54 0.37 -3.60
C LEU A 48 5.83 1.65 -3.16
N VAL A 49 6.49 2.50 -2.37
CA VAL A 49 5.94 3.78 -1.90
C VAL A 49 5.59 4.69 -3.06
N GLU A 50 6.49 4.85 -4.05
CA GLU A 50 6.22 5.68 -5.22
C GLU A 50 5.05 5.15 -6.07
N ARG A 51 4.94 3.82 -6.22
CA ARG A 51 3.79 3.18 -6.88
C ARG A 51 2.48 3.51 -6.16
N LEU A 52 2.45 3.42 -4.83
CA LEU A 52 1.25 3.69 -4.04
C LEU A 52 0.86 5.17 -4.03
N ARG A 53 1.84 6.09 -4.08
CA ARG A 53 1.60 7.54 -4.18
C ARG A 53 0.99 7.97 -5.51
N THR A 54 1.27 7.25 -6.60
CA THR A 54 0.79 7.64 -7.93
C THR A 54 -0.72 7.44 -8.07
N GLY A 55 -1.28 6.39 -7.45
CA GLY A 55 -2.72 6.09 -7.52
C GLY A 55 -3.62 7.12 -6.82
N SER A 56 -3.11 7.84 -5.81
CA SER A 56 -3.91 8.82 -5.05
C SER A 56 -4.06 10.18 -5.74
N ARG A 57 -3.13 10.53 -6.64
CA ARG A 57 -3.12 11.83 -7.33
C ARG A 57 -4.31 12.00 -8.29
N LEU A 58 -4.71 10.93 -8.98
CA LEU A 58 -5.81 10.98 -9.96
C LEU A 58 -7.16 11.31 -9.28
N TRP A 59 -7.43 10.68 -8.14
CA TRP A 59 -8.62 10.97 -7.33
C TRP A 59 -8.58 12.39 -6.75
N GLY A 60 -7.41 12.84 -6.29
CA GLY A 60 -7.24 14.21 -5.79
C GLY A 60 -7.51 15.30 -6.85
N LEU A 61 -7.23 15.02 -8.13
CA LEU A 61 -7.54 15.94 -9.24
C LEU A 61 -9.04 16.02 -9.52
N LEU A 62 -9.73 14.86 -9.54
CA LEU A 62 -11.18 14.79 -9.79
C LEU A 62 -12.00 15.51 -8.71
N THR A 63 -11.55 15.47 -7.46
CA THR A 63 -12.19 16.16 -6.34
C THR A 63 -11.63 17.56 -6.08
N SER A 64 -10.82 18.10 -7.00
CA SER A 64 -10.26 19.44 -6.81
C SER A 64 -11.35 20.52 -6.92
N PRO A 65 -11.27 21.62 -6.14
CA PRO A 65 -12.25 22.70 -6.21
C PRO A 65 -12.44 23.28 -7.62
N LEU A 66 -11.36 23.29 -8.41
CA LEU A 66 -11.35 23.81 -9.78
C LEU A 66 -12.15 22.93 -10.73
N VAL A 67 -11.99 21.60 -10.65
CA VAL A 67 -12.77 20.64 -11.45
C VAL A 67 -14.25 20.67 -11.07
N LEU A 68 -14.57 20.78 -9.78
CA LEU A 68 -15.96 20.93 -9.32
C LEU A 68 -16.58 22.25 -9.81
N ALA A 69 -15.84 23.35 -9.74
CA ALA A 69 -16.31 24.65 -10.23
C ALA A 69 -16.56 24.63 -11.75
N LEU A 70 -15.66 24.05 -12.54
CA LEU A 70 -15.85 23.88 -13.99
C LEU A 70 -17.08 23.02 -14.31
N GLY A 71 -17.28 21.92 -13.59
CA GLY A 71 -18.47 21.07 -13.74
C GLY A 71 -19.77 21.83 -13.44
N ALA A 72 -19.79 22.62 -12.36
CA ALA A 72 -20.94 23.44 -12.00
C ALA A 72 -21.26 24.52 -13.06
N VAL A 73 -20.23 25.21 -13.57
CA VAL A 73 -20.39 26.23 -14.63
C VAL A 73 -20.93 25.60 -15.91
N ALA A 74 -20.39 24.45 -16.33
CA ALA A 74 -20.87 23.73 -17.51
C ALA A 74 -22.32 23.28 -17.34
N GLY A 75 -22.71 22.77 -16.17
CA GLY A 75 -24.09 22.39 -15.86
C GLY A 75 -25.06 23.57 -15.91
N VAL A 76 -24.67 24.73 -15.37
CA VAL A 76 -25.47 25.97 -15.43
C VAL A 76 -25.61 26.47 -16.86
N ALA A 77 -24.54 26.44 -17.66
CA ALA A 77 -24.58 26.84 -19.06
C ALA A 77 -25.48 25.92 -19.90
N TRP A 78 -25.37 24.61 -19.70
CA TRP A 78 -26.22 23.62 -20.37
C TRP A 78 -27.70 23.81 -20.04
N GLY A 79 -28.03 24.08 -18.77
CA GLY A 79 -29.40 24.36 -18.33
C GLY A 79 -30.00 25.67 -18.88
N ARG A 80 -29.18 26.57 -19.44
CA ARG A 80 -29.64 27.80 -20.09
C ARG A 80 -29.84 27.67 -21.59
N ILE A 81 -29.30 26.61 -22.21
CA ILE A 81 -29.38 26.36 -23.66
C ILE A 81 -30.56 25.45 -24.01
N ARG A 82 -31.17 24.81 -23.01
CA ARG A 82 -32.37 23.96 -23.13
C ARG A 82 -33.62 24.73 -22.71
#